data_AF-A0A8C0RPY4-F1
#
_entry.id   AF-A0A8C0RPY4-F1
#
_cell.length_a   1.000
_cell.length_b   1.000
_cell.length_c   1.000
_cell.angle_alpha   90.00
_cell.angle_beta   90.00
_cell.angle_gamma   90.00
#
_symmetry.space_group_name_H-M   'P 1'
#
loop_
_entity.id
_entity.type
_entity.pdbx_description
1 polymer ?
#
loop_
_entity_poly.entity_id
_entity_poly.type
_entity_poly.pdbx_seq_one_letter_code
_entity_poly.pdbx_strand_id
1 'polypeptide(L)'
;MKIFIAALSFFLLATALGSQIQDLHESMVAKQQHEPLIQLEAGIHRPADCCPNLTPRKIRCENMQDFFKTSSGCSRPGIIFRTKKGRLVCANPYDLEVQNCMRSLLMSGKEALLEEMRY
;
A
#
# COMPACT_ATOMS: atom_id res chain seq x y z
N MET A 1 38.81 -12.00 -30.12
CA MET A 1 38.07 -11.94 -31.40
C MET A 1 37.64 -13.36 -31.76
N LYS A 2 36.33 -13.60 -31.90
CA LYS A 2 35.68 -14.76 -32.55
C LYS A 2 35.86 -16.07 -31.74
N ILE A 3 34.84 -16.77 -31.26
CA ILE A 3 33.63 -17.18 -31.97
C ILE A 3 32.42 -17.18 -31.00
N PHE A 4 31.64 -16.11 -30.99
CA PHE A 4 30.20 -16.18 -30.68
C PHE A 4 29.53 -16.24 -32.05
N ILE A 5 28.97 -17.39 -32.43
CA ILE A 5 27.95 -17.59 -33.48
C ILE A 5 27.68 -19.10 -33.46
N ALA A 6 26.40 -19.48 -33.59
CA ALA A 6 25.86 -20.83 -33.71
C ALA A 6 25.37 -21.48 -32.40
N ALA A 7 24.30 -20.92 -31.82
CA ALA A 7 23.23 -21.73 -31.20
C ALA A 7 21.89 -20.95 -31.01
N LEU A 8 21.70 -19.79 -31.65
CA LEU A 8 20.48 -18.97 -31.52
C LEU A 8 19.33 -19.39 -32.46
N SER A 9 19.29 -20.63 -32.91
CA SER A 9 18.31 -21.01 -33.93
C SER A 9 17.97 -22.50 -33.92
N PHE A 10 17.47 -23.03 -32.80
CA PHE A 10 16.72 -24.29 -32.81
C PHE A 10 15.79 -24.35 -31.58
N PHE A 11 14.55 -24.78 -31.80
CA PHE A 11 13.41 -24.84 -30.87
C PHE A 11 12.51 -23.60 -30.73
N LEU A 12 12.27 -22.90 -31.84
CA LEU A 12 10.89 -22.48 -32.14
C LEU A 12 10.39 -23.42 -33.21
N LEU A 13 9.47 -24.35 -32.89
CA LEU A 13 8.49 -24.96 -33.79
C LEU A 13 7.69 -26.05 -33.07
N ALA A 14 6.38 -26.07 -33.38
CA ALA A 14 5.32 -27.04 -33.07
C ALA A 14 4.58 -26.85 -31.73
N THR A 15 3.25 -26.80 -31.64
CA THR A 15 2.17 -27.03 -32.63
C THR A 15 0.87 -26.46 -32.06
N ALA A 16 0.14 -25.68 -32.86
CA ALA A 16 -1.27 -25.44 -32.66
C ALA A 16 -2.05 -26.72 -33.03
N LEU A 17 -2.82 -27.29 -32.11
CA LEU A 17 -3.97 -28.13 -32.42
C LEU A 17 -5.16 -27.59 -31.63
N GLY A 18 -6.16 -27.12 -32.36
CA GLY A 18 -7.42 -26.64 -31.81
C GLY A 18 -8.33 -27.77 -31.34
N SER A 19 -9.25 -27.42 -30.46
CA SER A 19 -10.51 -28.14 -30.27
C SER A 19 -11.61 -27.10 -30.17
N GLN A 20 -12.34 -26.94 -31.26
CA GLN A 20 -13.64 -26.27 -31.33
C GLN A 20 -14.70 -27.32 -31.03
N ILE A 21 -15.45 -27.18 -29.93
CA ILE A 21 -16.79 -27.75 -29.81
C ILE A 21 -17.69 -26.68 -29.18
N GLN A 22 -18.76 -26.37 -29.89
CA GLN A 22 -19.80 -25.42 -29.56
C GLN A 22 -21.07 -26.18 -29.09
N ASP A 23 -21.95 -25.42 -28.44
CA ASP A 23 -23.42 -25.55 -28.43
C ASP A 23 -24.11 -26.05 -27.15
N LEU A 24 -24.75 -25.05 -26.51
CA LEU A 24 -26.19 -24.97 -26.19
C LEU A 24 -26.75 -25.68 -24.93
N HIS A 25 -27.02 -24.83 -23.91
CA HIS A 25 -28.26 -24.73 -23.12
C HIS A 25 -28.88 -26.01 -22.50
N GLU A 26 -28.86 -26.12 -21.17
CA GLU A 26 -30.03 -25.83 -20.28
C GLU A 26 -29.96 -26.56 -18.91
N SER A 27 -30.14 -25.77 -17.84
CA SER A 27 -30.54 -26.00 -16.42
C SER A 27 -30.07 -27.27 -15.65
N MET A 28 -29.76 -27.23 -14.34
CA MET A 28 -30.65 -26.91 -13.20
C MET A 28 -29.85 -26.68 -11.89
N VAL A 29 -30.49 -26.00 -10.92
CA VAL A 29 -30.22 -25.98 -9.44
C VAL A 29 -29.04 -25.09 -8.97
N ALA A 30 -29.11 -24.15 -8.02
CA ALA A 30 -30.17 -23.53 -7.24
C ALA A 30 -29.69 -22.14 -6.73
N LYS A 31 -30.68 -21.26 -6.60
CA LYS A 31 -30.78 -19.98 -5.89
C LYS A 31 -29.84 -19.79 -4.67
N GLN A 32 -29.05 -18.72 -4.64
CA GLN A 32 -28.98 -17.80 -3.48
C GLN A 32 -28.40 -16.44 -3.90
N GLN A 33 -29.13 -15.38 -3.60
CA GLN A 33 -28.82 -13.98 -3.89
C GLN A 33 -27.46 -13.59 -3.29
N HIS A 34 -26.57 -12.99 -4.08
CA HIS A 34 -25.73 -11.84 -3.74
C HIS A 34 -25.31 -11.20 -5.07
N GLU A 35 -25.71 -9.96 -5.28
CA GLU A 35 -25.41 -9.14 -6.45
C GLU A 35 -23.88 -8.92 -6.55
N PRO A 36 -23.19 -9.38 -7.61
CA PRO A 36 -21.77 -9.14 -7.74
C PRO A 36 -21.60 -7.80 -8.44
N LEU A 37 -21.46 -6.71 -7.67
CA LEU A 37 -20.93 -5.48 -8.23
C LEU A 37 -19.44 -5.72 -8.49
N ILE A 38 -19.15 -6.13 -9.73
CA ILE A 38 -17.89 -6.04 -10.49
C ILE A 38 -16.70 -5.56 -9.63
N GLN A 39 -15.88 -6.50 -9.17
CA GLN A 39 -14.54 -6.16 -8.68
C GLN A 39 -13.69 -5.77 -9.87
N LEU A 40 -13.64 -4.47 -10.14
CA LEU A 40 -12.57 -3.88 -10.93
C LEU A 40 -11.28 -4.08 -10.12
N GLU A 41 -10.38 -4.89 -10.66
CA GLU A 41 -8.98 -5.02 -10.25
C GLU A 41 -8.29 -3.65 -10.32
N ALA A 42 -8.49 -2.83 -9.29
CA ALA A 42 -7.63 -1.73 -8.92
C ALA A 42 -6.94 -2.19 -7.62
N GLY A 43 -5.66 -2.54 -7.77
CA GLY A 43 -4.76 -3.21 -6.82
C GLY A 43 -5.24 -3.32 -5.39
N ILE A 44 -5.30 -4.57 -4.87
CA ILE A 44 -5.57 -4.96 -3.47
C ILE A 44 -5.55 -3.73 -2.56
N HIS A 45 -6.71 -3.14 -2.33
CA HIS A 45 -6.86 -2.07 -1.34
C HIS A 45 -6.50 -2.70 -0.01
N ARG A 46 -5.21 -2.66 0.35
CA ARG A 46 -4.80 -2.66 1.74
C ARG A 46 -5.70 -1.60 2.37
N PRO A 47 -6.44 -1.93 3.45
CA PRO A 47 -7.22 -0.92 4.15
C PRO A 47 -6.32 0.29 4.29
N ALA A 48 -6.71 1.42 3.70
CA ALA A 48 -5.95 2.63 3.88
C ALA A 48 -5.76 2.78 5.39
N ASP A 49 -4.54 3.01 5.85
CA ASP A 49 -4.27 3.29 7.26
C ASP A 49 -5.01 4.59 7.61
N CYS A 50 -6.27 4.43 7.97
CA CYS A 50 -7.19 5.48 8.33
C CYS A 50 -7.31 5.52 9.85
N CYS A 51 -7.61 6.71 10.36
CA CYS A 51 -7.88 6.91 11.77
C CYS A 51 -9.39 6.88 12.02
N PRO A 52 -9.96 5.77 12.54
CA PRO A 52 -11.38 5.74 12.90
C PRO A 52 -11.68 6.74 14.02
N ASN A 53 -10.70 6.94 14.92
CA ASN A 53 -10.76 7.91 16.00
C ASN A 53 -9.42 8.64 16.12
N LEU A 54 -9.47 9.91 16.51
CA LEU A 54 -8.30 10.71 16.84
C LEU A 54 -8.15 10.75 18.36
N THR A 55 -6.91 10.65 18.86
CA THR A 55 -6.67 10.72 20.30
C THR A 55 -7.10 12.09 20.84
N PRO A 56 -7.88 12.14 21.94
CA PRO A 56 -8.15 13.39 22.66
C PRO A 56 -6.97 13.78 23.57
N ARG A 57 -6.00 12.89 23.76
CA ARG A 57 -4.84 13.11 24.62
C ARG A 57 -3.76 13.90 23.88
N LYS A 58 -3.12 14.82 24.59
CA LYS A 58 -1.93 15.54 24.08
C LYS A 58 -0.82 14.58 23.66
N ILE A 59 -0.19 14.91 22.54
CA ILE A 59 0.94 14.14 22.00
C ILE A 59 2.21 14.52 22.75
N ARG A 60 2.91 13.51 23.28
CA ARG A 60 4.25 13.67 23.87
C ARG A 60 5.29 13.35 22.81
N CYS A 61 5.79 14.37 22.11
CA CYS A 61 6.64 14.20 20.93
C CYS A 61 7.93 13.42 21.21
N GLU A 62 8.51 13.60 22.39
CA GLU A 62 9.73 12.91 22.84
C GLU A 62 9.64 11.38 22.79
N ASN A 63 8.43 10.83 22.88
CA ASN A 63 8.17 9.40 22.85
C ASN A 63 7.88 8.87 21.43
N MET A 64 7.85 9.74 20.43
CA MET A 64 7.61 9.39 19.04
C MET A 64 8.93 9.09 18.33
N GLN A 65 8.86 8.15 17.41
CA GLN A 65 9.96 7.72 16.55
C GLN A 65 9.78 8.28 15.14
N ASP A 66 8.58 8.15 14.58
CA ASP A 66 8.21 8.65 13.26
C ASP A 66 6.71 8.96 13.19
N PHE A 67 6.27 9.43 12.03
CA PHE A 67 4.87 9.59 11.72
C PHE A 67 4.58 9.35 10.23
N PHE A 68 3.33 9.08 9.93
CA PHE A 68 2.82 8.98 8.56
C PHE A 68 1.44 9.64 8.46
N LYS A 69 1.15 10.19 7.27
CA LYS A 69 -0.17 10.75 6.97
C LYS A 69 -1.10 9.62 6.55
N THR A 70 -2.35 9.68 6.96
CA THR A 70 -3.39 8.77 6.44
C THR A 70 -3.57 8.97 4.94
N SER A 71 -4.08 7.95 4.24
CA SER A 71 -4.41 8.06 2.82
C SER A 71 -5.45 9.17 2.55
N SER A 72 -5.40 9.75 1.35
CA SER A 72 -6.44 10.69 0.86
C SER A 72 -7.81 10.02 0.69
N GLY A 73 -7.86 8.68 0.60
CA GLY A 73 -9.11 7.92 0.57
C GLY A 73 -9.82 7.81 1.92
N CYS A 74 -9.22 8.28 3.01
CA CYS A 74 -9.87 8.29 4.32
C CYS A 74 -10.92 9.40 4.41
N SER A 75 -12.08 9.09 5.01
CA SER A 75 -13.17 10.06 5.22
C SER A 75 -12.76 11.29 6.04
N ARG A 76 -11.72 11.14 6.87
CA ARG A 76 -11.14 12.21 7.67
C ARG A 76 -9.61 12.15 7.60
N PRO A 77 -8.92 13.29 7.46
CA PRO A 77 -7.47 13.31 7.48
C PRO A 77 -6.95 13.03 8.89
N GLY A 78 -5.85 12.28 8.98
CA GLY A 78 -5.21 11.91 10.23
C GLY A 78 -3.69 11.89 10.10
N ILE A 79 -3.02 12.04 11.25
CA ILE A 79 -1.59 11.73 11.40
C ILE A 79 -1.48 10.51 12.30
N ILE A 80 -0.70 9.52 11.90
CA ILE A 80 -0.40 8.36 12.71
C ILE A 80 1.04 8.47 13.18
N PHE A 81 1.23 8.66 14.48
CA PHE A 81 2.55 8.60 15.10
C PHE A 81 2.92 7.16 15.45
N ARG A 82 4.15 6.76 15.17
CA ARG A 82 4.76 5.58 15.77
C ARG A 82 5.55 6.00 17.00
N THR A 83 5.20 5.42 18.13
CA THR A 83 5.99 5.59 19.36
C THR A 83 7.29 4.80 19.26
N LYS A 84 8.31 5.18 20.03
CA LYS A 84 9.56 4.39 20.21
C LYS A 84 9.32 2.96 20.72
N LYS A 85 8.14 2.69 21.31
CA LYS A 85 7.69 1.36 21.73
C LYS A 85 6.91 0.61 20.64
N GLY A 86 6.89 1.10 19.40
CA GLY A 86 6.22 0.48 18.25
C GLY A 86 4.70 0.67 18.20
N ARG A 87 4.08 1.34 19.18
CA ARG A 87 2.62 1.59 19.19
C ARG A 87 2.25 2.70 18.22
N LEU A 88 1.13 2.54 17.52
CA LEU A 88 0.56 3.55 16.62
C LEU A 88 -0.49 4.41 17.34
N VAL A 89 -0.45 5.72 17.10
CA VAL A 89 -1.35 6.70 17.71
C VAL A 89 -1.88 7.66 16.65
N CYS A 90 -3.19 7.65 16.44
CA CYS A 90 -3.89 8.60 15.58
C CYS A 90 -4.05 9.97 16.25
N ALA A 91 -3.69 11.05 15.56
CA ALA A 91 -3.72 12.41 16.05
C ALA A 91 -4.32 13.38 15.02
N ASN A 92 -4.89 14.48 15.53
CA ASN A 92 -5.54 15.49 14.70
C ASN A 92 -4.48 16.30 13.92
N PRO A 93 -4.50 16.31 12.57
CA PRO A 93 -3.54 17.07 11.77
C PRO A 93 -3.64 18.59 11.96
N TYR A 94 -4.76 19.09 12.49
CA TYR A 94 -5.00 20.52 12.71
C TYR A 94 -4.57 20.99 14.12
N ASP A 95 -4.12 20.09 14.98
CA ASP A 95 -3.59 20.44 16.29
C ASP A 95 -2.14 20.99 16.17
N LEU A 96 -1.88 22.14 16.79
CA LEU A 96 -0.58 22.81 16.71
C LEU A 96 0.55 22.00 17.36
N GLU A 97 0.29 21.29 18.47
CA GLU A 97 1.28 20.42 19.12
C GLU A 97 1.62 19.24 18.21
N VAL A 98 0.64 18.70 17.48
CA VAL A 98 0.83 17.64 16.48
C VAL A 98 1.71 18.13 15.33
N GLN A 99 1.40 19.29 14.75
CA GLN A 99 2.17 19.87 13.64
C GLN A 99 3.62 20.18 14.06
N ASN A 100 3.81 20.72 15.27
CA ASN A 100 5.14 20.98 15.81
C ASN A 100 5.93 19.68 16.00
N CYS A 101 5.27 18.62 16.49
CA CYS A 101 5.92 17.32 16.62
C CYS A 101 6.33 16.73 15.27
N MET A 102 5.45 16.80 14.26
CA MET A 102 5.79 16.36 12.90
C MET A 102 7.02 17.10 12.37
N ARG A 103 7.08 18.43 12.56
CA ARG A 103 8.23 19.24 12.14
C ARG A 103 9.51 18.79 12.86
N SER A 104 9.44 18.59 14.17
CA SER A 104 10.59 18.11 14.95
C SER A 104 11.12 16.77 14.41
N LEU A 105 10.23 15.81 14.15
CA LEU A 105 10.61 14.49 13.65
C LEU A 105 11.19 14.56 12.22
N LEU A 106 10.66 15.43 11.35
CA LEU A 106 11.22 15.64 10.00
C LEU A 106 12.63 16.22 10.05
N MET A 107 12.89 17.16 10.95
CA MET A 107 14.22 17.77 11.10
C MET A 107 15.23 16.75 11.62
N SER A 108 14.87 15.99 12.67
CA SER A 108 15.73 14.92 13.20
C SER A 108 16.01 13.82 12.17
N GLY A 109 15.01 13.41 11.38
CA GLY A 109 15.19 12.43 10.31
C GLY A 109 16.09 12.94 9.17
N LYS A 110 15.97 14.23 8.81
CA LYS A 110 16.83 14.86 7.80
C LYS A 110 18.29 14.94 8.28
N GLU A 111 18.51 15.26 9.55
CA GLU A 111 19.85 15.23 10.14
C GLU A 111 20.49 13.85 10.05
N ALA A 112 19.73 12.79 10.38
CA ALA A 112 20.21 11.41 10.25
C ALA A 112 20.54 11.04 8.80
N LEU A 113 19.69 11.39 7.84
CA LEU A 113 19.94 11.16 6.41
C LEU A 113 21.14 11.95 5.88
N LEU A 114 21.34 13.19 6.33
CA LEU A 114 22.49 14.01 5.93
C LEU A 114 23.80 13.45 6.48
N GLU A 115 23.78 12.85 7.68
CA GLU A 115 24.96 12.19 8.25
C GLU A 115 25.29 10.89 7.52
N GLU A 116 24.27 10.14 7.10
CA GLU A 116 24.43 8.93 6.30
C GLU A 116 24.95 9.22 4.88
N MET A 117 24.70 10.43 4.36
CA MET A 117 25.26 10.90 3.08
C MET A 117 26.66 11.53 3.20
N ARG A 118 27.19 11.74 4.41
CA ARG A 118 28.56 12.25 4.62
C ARG A 118 29.61 11.13 4.69
N TYR A 119 29.18 9.89 4.82
CA TYR A 119 30.03 8.70 4.92
C TYR A 119 30.14 7.99 3.57
#